data_AF-A0A382X0H9-F1
#
_entry.id   AF-A0A382X0H9-F1
#
_cell.length_a   1.000
_cell.length_b   1.000
_cell.length_c   1.000
_cell.angle_alpha   90.00
_cell.angle_beta   90.00
_cell.angle_gamma   90.00
#
_symmetry.space_group_name_H-M   'P 1'
#
loop_
_entity.id
_entity.type
_entity.pdbx_description
1 polymer ?
#
loop_
_entity_poly.entity_id
_entity_poly.type
_entity_poly.pdbx_seq_one_letter_code
_entity_poly.pdbx_strand_id
1 'polypeptide(L)' 'RGQRSFDSFPGELVSLFPQQFGTVVSTTALNYPLNETVLDPSARGISNQSIGATFSVVASDPILVFRGHPKN' A
#
# COMPACT_ATOMS: atom_id res chain seq x y z
N ARG A 1 -13.69 7.11 -1.22
CA ARG A 1 -12.74 6.19 -0.55
C ARG A 1 -13.05 4.77 -1.00
N GLY A 2 -12.05 4.05 -1.53
CA GLY A 2 -12.17 2.65 -1.94
C GLY A 2 -11.25 1.77 -1.11
N GLN A 3 -11.72 0.56 -0.78
CA GLN A 3 -10.93 -0.46 -0.10
C GLN A 3 -10.65 -1.62 -1.07
N ARG A 4 -9.41 -2.11 -1.05
CA ARG A 4 -9.05 -3.33 -1.76
C ARG A 4 -8.13 -4.19 -0.92
N SER A 5 -8.41 -5.48 -0.92
CA SER A 5 -7.54 -6.51 -0.34
C SER A 5 -6.78 -7.22 -1.44
N PHE A 6 -5.57 -7.64 -1.12
CA PHE A 6 -4.66 -8.33 -2.02
C PHE A 6 -4.12 -9.56 -1.33
N ASP A 7 -4.09 -10.67 -2.07
CA ASP A 7 -3.31 -11.84 -1.67
C ASP A 7 -1.82 -11.46 -1.68
N SER A 8 -1.09 -12.01 -0.70
CA SER A 8 0.31 -11.75 -0.43
C SER A 8 0.97 -12.93 0.31
N PHE A 9 2.23 -12.77 0.65
CA PHE A 9 2.94 -13.68 1.56
C PHE A 9 3.79 -12.88 2.56
N PRO A 10 4.06 -13.43 3.75
CA PRO A 10 4.95 -12.79 4.70
C PRO A 10 6.30 -12.47 4.07
N GLY A 11 6.66 -11.20 4.09
CA GLY A 11 7.90 -10.69 3.52
C GLY A 11 7.78 -10.12 2.12
N GLU A 12 6.62 -10.17 1.45
CA GLU A 12 6.41 -9.58 0.12
C GLU A 12 6.60 -8.06 0.15
N LEU A 13 7.38 -7.51 -0.79
CA LEU A 13 7.54 -6.06 -0.93
C LEU A 13 6.31 -5.42 -1.57
N VAL A 14 5.83 -4.33 -0.97
CA VAL A 14 4.66 -3.58 -1.45
C VAL A 14 5.02 -2.11 -1.57
N SER A 15 4.83 -1.51 -2.74
CA SER A 15 5.04 -0.08 -2.95
C SER A 15 3.73 0.63 -3.33
N LEU A 16 3.45 1.74 -2.68
CA LEU A 16 2.23 2.54 -2.89
C LEU A 16 2.59 3.87 -3.54
N PHE A 17 1.90 4.21 -4.63
CA PHE A 17 2.10 5.47 -5.36
C PHE A 17 0.78 6.23 -5.48
N PRO A 18 0.62 7.36 -4.77
CA PRO A 18 -0.54 8.23 -4.99
C PRO A 18 -0.44 8.90 -6.36
N GLN A 19 -1.57 9.01 -7.06
CA GLN A 19 -1.63 9.71 -8.34
C GLN A 19 -1.96 11.21 -8.18
N GLN A 20 -2.53 11.60 -7.03
CA GLN A 20 -2.97 12.96 -6.75
C GLN A 20 -2.41 13.44 -5.41
N PHE A 21 -2.18 14.75 -5.29
CA PHE A 21 -1.79 15.39 -4.03
C PHE A 21 -2.90 15.26 -3.00
N GLY A 22 -2.52 15.13 -1.73
CA GLY A 22 -3.48 15.01 -0.65
C GLY A 22 -4.21 13.66 -0.58
N THR A 23 -3.74 12.62 -1.28
CA THR A 23 -4.40 11.30 -1.24
C THR A 23 -4.25 10.69 0.16
N VAL A 24 -5.36 10.38 0.81
CA VAL A 24 -5.37 9.78 2.15
C VAL A 24 -5.36 8.27 2.04
N VAL A 25 -4.37 7.62 2.65
CA VAL A 25 -4.19 6.16 2.60
C VAL A 25 -4.13 5.55 4.00
N SER A 26 -4.79 4.40 4.16
CA SER A 26 -4.65 3.53 5.33
C SER A 26 -4.34 2.10 4.89
N THR A 27 -3.54 1.38 5.65
CA THR A 27 -3.16 0.00 5.34
C THR A 27 -3.22 -0.90 6.57
N THR A 28 -3.48 -2.19 6.32
CA THR A 28 -3.46 -3.23 7.36
C THR A 28 -2.61 -4.40 6.92
N ALA A 29 -2.01 -5.10 7.88
CA ALA A 29 -1.15 -6.26 7.63
C ALA A 29 0.06 -5.97 6.72
N LEU A 30 0.62 -4.75 6.87
CA LEU A 30 1.93 -4.37 6.37
C LEU A 30 2.84 -3.99 7.56
N ASN A 31 4.16 -4.16 7.43
CA ASN A 31 5.15 -3.87 8.47
C ASN A 31 5.14 -2.39 8.91
N TYR A 32 4.86 -1.47 7.98
CA TYR A 32 4.73 -0.04 8.25
C TYR A 32 3.29 0.41 7.97
N PRO A 33 2.33 0.13 8.88
CA PRO A 33 0.93 0.44 8.63
C PRO A 33 0.72 1.95 8.50
N LEU A 34 -0.07 2.36 7.51
CA LEU A 34 -0.51 3.73 7.34
C LEU A 34 -1.87 3.89 8.00
N ASN A 35 -2.06 4.99 8.72
CA ASN A 35 -3.34 5.32 9.34
C ASN A 35 -3.73 6.74 8.94
N GLU A 36 -4.73 6.86 8.08
CA GLU A 36 -5.20 8.11 7.47
C GLU A 36 -4.07 9.05 7.03
N THR A 37 -3.00 8.48 6.47
CA THR A 37 -1.80 9.22 6.13
C THR A 37 -1.99 9.92 4.80
N VAL A 38 -1.69 11.22 4.76
CA VAL A 38 -1.75 12.04 3.54
C VAL A 38 -0.49 11.82 2.73
N LEU A 39 -0.65 11.39 1.49
CA LEU A 39 0.44 11.10 0.56
C LEU A 39 0.38 12.03 -0.65
N ASP A 40 1.55 12.52 -1.05
CA ASP A 40 1.73 13.34 -2.24
C ASP A 40 2.50 12.57 -3.33
N PRO A 41 2.24 12.82 -4.63
CA PRO A 41 2.94 12.13 -5.73
C PRO A 41 4.47 12.35 -5.72
N SER A 42 4.94 13.44 -5.13
CA SER A 42 6.37 13.72 -4.94
C SER A 42 7.01 12.91 -3.82
N ALA A 43 6.20 12.35 -2.90
CA ALA A 43 6.65 11.36 -1.95
C ALA A 43 6.91 10.06 -2.72
N ARG A 44 8.13 9.96 -3.27
CA ARG A 44 8.66 8.77 -3.95
C ARG A 44 8.17 7.52 -3.21
N GLY A 45 7.51 6.63 -3.96
CA GLY A 45 6.56 5.64 -3.44
C GLY A 45 6.89 5.02 -2.08
N ILE A 46 5.86 4.89 -1.23
CA ILE A 46 6.00 4.29 0.09
C ILE A 46 6.31 2.82 -0.08
N SER A 47 7.52 2.42 0.30
CA SER A 47 7.94 1.03 0.34
C SER A 47 7.56 0.39 1.66
N ASN A 48 6.96 -0.79 1.57
CA ASN A 48 6.40 -1.53 2.68
C ASN A 48 6.59 -3.02 2.47
N GLN A 49 6.18 -3.82 3.45
CA GLN A 49 6.32 -5.27 3.39
C GLN A 49 5.10 -5.95 4.01
N SER A 50 4.52 -6.94 3.33
CA SER A 50 3.41 -7.71 3.87
C SER A 50 3.86 -8.60 5.04
N ILE A 51 3.01 -8.73 6.05
CA ILE A 51 3.25 -9.62 7.21
C ILE A 51 2.39 -10.88 7.18
N GLY A 52 1.50 -11.03 6.20
CA GLY A 52 0.51 -12.11 6.16
C GLY A 52 0.19 -12.62 4.77
N ALA A 53 -0.78 -13.54 4.70
CA ALA A 53 -1.29 -14.08 3.45
C ALA A 53 -2.13 -13.07 2.66
N THR A 54 -2.54 -11.98 3.30
CA THR A 54 -3.29 -10.89 2.67
C THR A 54 -2.95 -9.56 3.34
N PHE A 55 -2.96 -8.47 2.57
CA PHE A 55 -2.98 -7.11 3.12
C PHE A 55 -4.13 -6.30 2.51
N SER A 56 -4.49 -5.19 3.13
CA SER A 56 -5.53 -4.30 2.62
C SER A 56 -5.07 -2.85 2.56
N VAL A 57 -5.62 -2.13 1.58
CA VAL A 57 -5.37 -0.71 1.37
C VAL A 57 -6.70 0.00 1.19
N VAL A 58 -6.88 1.09 1.94
CA VAL A 58 -7.99 2.04 1.80
C VAL A 58 -7.41 3.35 1.30
N ALA A 59 -7.95 3.90 0.22
CA ALA A 59 -7.49 5.17 -0.35
C ALA A 59 -8.66 6.12 -0.64
N SER A 60 -8.47 7.43 -0.48
CA SER A 60 -9.43 8.44 -0.91
C SER A 60 -9.55 8.52 -2.43
N ASP A 61 -8.41 8.41 -3.12
CA ASP A 61 -8.23 8.63 -4.56
C ASP A 61 -7.47 7.45 -5.21
N PRO A 62 -7.45 7.35 -6.54
CA PRO A 62 -6.73 6.29 -7.23
C PRO A 62 -5.24 6.29 -6.89
N ILE A 63 -4.73 5.11 -6.57
CA ILE A 63 -3.32 4.84 -6.30
C ILE A 63 -2.84 3.63 -7.11
N LEU A 64 -1.55 3.59 -7.42
CA LEU A 64 -0.91 2.39 -7.94
C LEU A 64 -0.31 1.59 -6.79
N VAL A 65 -0.64 0.30 -6.74
CA VAL A 65 -0.03 -0.66 -5.81
C VAL A 65 0.87 -1.58 -6.61
N PHE A 66 2.17 -1.52 -6.37
CA PHE A 66 3.15 -2.43 -6.93
C PHE A 66 3.49 -3.50 -5.91
N ARG A 67 3.39 -4.78 -6.29
CA ARG A 67 3.69 -5.93 -5.43
C ARG A 67 4.90 -6.67 -6.01
N GLY A 68 5.89 -6.95 -5.16
CA GLY A 68 7.09 -7.68 -5.53
C GLY A 68 6.77 -9.11 -5.94
N HIS A 69 7.50 -9.64 -6.92
CA HIS A 69 7.29 -11.02 -7.38
C HIS A 69 7.60 -12.02 -6.26
N PRO A 70 6.78 -13.07 -6.06
CA PRO A 70 7.09 -14.15 -5.12
C PRO A 70 8.41 -14.83 -5.47
N LYS A 71 9.27 -15.08 -4.49
CA LYS A 71 10.42 -15.97 -4.73
C LYS A 71 9.87 -17.39 -4.85
N ASN A 72 9.94 -17.95 -6.05
CA ASN A 72 9.62 -19.35 -6.32
C ASN A 72 10.55 -20.28 -5.54
#